data_AF-A0A6C0R9B0-F1
#
_entry.id   AF-A0A6C0R9B0-F1
#
_cell.length_a   1.000
_cell.length_b   1.000
_cell.length_c   1.000
_cell.angle_alpha   90.00
_cell.angle_beta   90.00
_cell.angle_gamma   90.00
#
_symmetry.space_group_name_H-M   'P 1'
#
loop_
_entity.id
_entity.type
_entity.pdbx_description
1 polymer ?
#
loop_
_entity_poly.entity_id
_entity_poly.type
_entity_poly.pdbx_seq_one_letter_code
_entity_poly.pdbx_strand_id
1 'polypeptide(L)'
;MKKDNPFKYGSIVDKEGFCNRKEEIFRLKSYIQSSQSLWLYSPRRFGKTSLINRVFEETKSVKCLYLDLYNIKSVDDFCKRYAQLLANELFDWKDNIRNLSEKFIQNFKGLKPSVVFDERGTPSFSLQLEAINQQTDVETILNIPHKICKKNGQKICIAFDEFQEIKRIDPFLINWMRSAFQFHKNISYIFLGSKQSLMKSIFSDQNSPFYEFGMKMQLNPIKQEELANFINERFKSRGLKVEPSVVDKILEITEGHPHYTQFFASEVFYLILTGENQKDVQFNKKWLNKIINGQSDIFQNIYDQLSNIQRTVLLTLSRLSLNEELYSAETKEKYKLPVSSSLNTALHSLIKKDIVTKHGTQYIISNPVFKEWLRTI
;
A
#
# COMPACT_ATOMS: atom_id res chain seq x y z
N MET A 1 4.34 33.99 -6.35
CA MET A 1 4.48 32.66 -5.71
C MET A 1 3.29 31.81 -6.11
N LYS A 2 3.52 30.53 -6.43
CA LYS A 2 2.48 29.56 -6.73
C LYS A 2 1.55 29.39 -5.50
N LYS A 3 0.27 29.77 -5.60
CA LYS A 3 -0.73 29.71 -4.51
C LYS A 3 -1.49 28.37 -4.45
N ASP A 4 -1.17 27.41 -5.29
CA ASP A 4 -1.76 26.07 -5.21
C ASP A 4 -1.31 25.32 -3.95
N ASN A 5 -2.16 24.41 -3.50
CA ASN A 5 -1.93 23.64 -2.29
C ASN A 5 -0.78 22.62 -2.51
N PRO A 6 0.28 22.64 -1.69
CA PRO A 6 1.45 21.77 -1.88
C PRO A 6 1.24 20.34 -1.36
N PHE A 7 0.16 20.07 -0.63
CA PHE A 7 -0.09 18.77 0.01
C PHE A 7 -0.88 17.85 -0.92
N LYS A 8 -0.43 16.60 -1.05
CA LYS A 8 -1.03 15.60 -1.94
C LYS A 8 -1.54 14.40 -1.14
N TYR A 9 -2.80 14.06 -1.34
CA TYR A 9 -3.45 12.90 -0.72
C TYR A 9 -4.44 12.28 -1.71
N GLY A 10 -4.90 11.05 -1.43
CA GLY A 10 -5.80 10.30 -2.32
C GLY A 10 -5.18 9.78 -3.62
N SER A 11 -3.91 10.06 -3.91
CA SER A 11 -3.20 9.63 -5.12
C SER A 11 -1.76 9.20 -4.81
N ILE A 12 -1.11 8.53 -5.77
CA ILE A 12 0.33 8.27 -5.72
C ILE A 12 1.04 9.62 -5.76
N VAL A 13 1.91 9.85 -4.79
CA VAL A 13 2.62 11.12 -4.64
C VAL A 13 3.91 11.11 -5.45
N ASP A 14 4.22 12.24 -6.06
CA ASP A 14 5.49 12.49 -6.74
C ASP A 14 6.58 12.88 -5.73
N LYS A 15 7.79 13.19 -6.23
CA LYS A 15 8.94 13.54 -5.40
C LYS A 15 8.67 14.70 -4.43
N GLU A 16 7.82 15.65 -4.83
CA GLU A 16 7.41 16.75 -3.95
C GLU A 16 6.45 16.26 -2.85
N GLY A 17 5.43 15.47 -3.20
CA GLY A 17 4.49 14.95 -2.19
C GLY A 17 5.04 13.84 -1.28
N PHE A 18 6.24 13.30 -1.55
CA PHE A 18 6.79 12.16 -0.82
C PHE A 18 7.60 12.57 0.41
N CYS A 19 7.05 12.31 1.60
CA CYS A 19 7.72 12.59 2.88
C CYS A 19 8.61 11.40 3.34
N ASN A 20 9.86 11.73 3.63
CA ASN A 20 10.88 10.86 4.24
C ASN A 20 11.04 9.45 3.62
N ARG A 21 11.11 8.37 4.44
CA ARG A 21 11.41 6.96 4.09
C ARG A 21 12.84 6.64 3.63
N LYS A 22 13.84 7.39 4.10
CA LYS A 22 15.25 7.20 3.68
C LYS A 22 15.78 5.78 3.97
N GLU A 23 15.50 5.25 5.16
CA GLU A 23 15.94 3.91 5.55
C GLU A 23 15.25 2.83 4.72
N GLU A 24 13.93 2.94 4.54
CA GLU A 24 13.16 1.97 3.77
C GLU A 24 13.57 1.97 2.29
N ILE A 25 13.80 3.15 1.69
CA ILE A 25 14.34 3.28 0.33
C ILE A 25 15.71 2.59 0.25
N PHE A 26 16.61 2.87 1.17
CA PHE A 26 17.96 2.28 1.19
C PHE A 26 17.91 0.75 1.27
N ARG A 27 17.07 0.20 2.16
CA ARG A 27 16.91 -1.25 2.33
C ARG A 27 16.29 -1.89 1.11
N LEU A 28 15.23 -1.31 0.55
CA LEU A 28 14.58 -1.82 -0.66
C LEU A 28 15.55 -1.85 -1.85
N LYS A 29 16.32 -0.78 -2.07
CA LYS A 29 17.34 -0.73 -3.13
C LYS A 29 18.40 -1.81 -2.94
N SER A 30 18.90 -1.97 -1.72
CA SER A 30 19.88 -3.02 -1.38
C SER A 30 19.34 -4.42 -1.69
N TYR A 31 18.11 -4.73 -1.25
CA TYR A 31 17.48 -6.02 -1.53
C TYR A 31 17.30 -6.26 -3.03
N ILE A 32 16.79 -5.29 -3.77
CA ILE A 32 16.64 -5.36 -5.23
C ILE A 32 17.98 -5.64 -5.92
N GLN A 33 19.03 -4.89 -5.56
CA GLN A 33 20.37 -5.03 -6.14
C GLN A 33 21.01 -6.38 -5.83
N SER A 34 20.74 -6.95 -4.65
CA SER A 34 21.17 -8.30 -4.26
C SER A 34 20.27 -9.43 -4.80
N SER A 35 19.22 -9.11 -5.57
CA SER A 35 18.21 -10.09 -6.03
C SER A 35 17.54 -10.84 -4.87
N GLN A 36 17.34 -10.16 -3.74
CA GLN A 36 16.62 -10.70 -2.59
C GLN A 36 15.15 -10.28 -2.64
N SER A 37 14.25 -11.27 -2.49
CA SER A 37 12.82 -11.03 -2.44
C SER A 37 12.36 -10.57 -1.05
N LEU A 38 11.30 -9.78 -0.99
CA LEU A 38 10.72 -9.28 0.24
C LEU A 38 9.21 -9.13 0.12
N TRP A 39 8.54 -9.09 1.27
CA TRP A 39 7.15 -8.69 1.37
C TRP A 39 7.04 -7.49 2.30
N LEU A 40 6.29 -6.49 1.84
CA LEU A 40 6.11 -5.22 2.50
C LEU A 40 4.63 -5.01 2.82
N TYR A 41 4.34 -4.80 4.10
CA TYR A 41 2.97 -4.62 4.57
C TYR A 41 2.84 -3.39 5.46
N SER A 42 1.67 -2.77 5.38
CA SER A 42 1.25 -1.65 6.22
C SER A 42 -0.22 -1.37 5.99
N PRO A 43 -0.91 -0.63 6.87
CA PRO A 43 -2.28 -0.23 6.63
C PRO A 43 -2.45 0.51 5.29
N ARG A 44 -3.70 0.66 4.85
CA ARG A 44 -4.02 1.44 3.64
C ARG A 44 -3.51 2.86 3.77
N ARG A 45 -3.12 3.46 2.63
CA ARG A 45 -2.71 4.88 2.55
C ARG A 45 -1.42 5.24 3.32
N PHE A 46 -0.57 4.25 3.65
CA PHE A 46 0.78 4.46 4.21
C PHE A 46 1.86 4.80 3.16
N GLY A 47 1.51 4.80 1.87
CA GLY A 47 2.43 5.18 0.79
C GLY A 47 3.28 4.05 0.22
N LYS A 48 2.85 2.78 0.35
CA LYS A 48 3.55 1.60 -0.21
C LYS A 48 3.86 1.76 -1.71
N THR A 49 2.84 2.02 -2.50
CA THR A 49 2.96 2.18 -3.96
C THR A 49 3.87 3.36 -4.32
N SER A 50 3.69 4.52 -3.67
CA SER A 50 4.57 5.68 -3.87
C SER A 50 6.02 5.38 -3.52
N LEU A 51 6.27 4.59 -2.47
CA LEU A 51 7.61 4.18 -2.06
C LEU A 51 8.25 3.28 -3.11
N ILE A 52 7.53 2.28 -3.61
CA ILE A 52 8.05 1.38 -4.65
C ILE A 52 8.31 2.11 -5.95
N ASN A 53 7.41 3.00 -6.39
CA ASN A 53 7.63 3.79 -7.60
C ASN A 53 8.91 4.62 -7.48
N ARG A 54 9.12 5.29 -6.34
CA ARG A 54 10.34 6.04 -6.08
C ARG A 54 11.59 5.14 -6.09
N VAL A 55 11.54 3.99 -5.44
CA VAL A 55 12.65 3.03 -5.42
C VAL A 55 12.97 2.54 -6.84
N PHE A 56 11.95 2.26 -7.65
CA PHE A 56 12.11 1.79 -9.03
C PHE A 56 12.72 2.88 -9.92
N GLU A 57 12.25 4.13 -9.84
CA GLU A 57 12.85 5.27 -10.54
C GLU A 57 14.33 5.46 -10.21
N GLU A 58 14.70 5.23 -8.94
CA GLU A 58 16.08 5.40 -8.47
C GLU A 58 16.98 4.18 -8.70
N THR A 59 16.42 3.03 -9.12
CA THR A 59 17.16 1.77 -9.32
C THR A 59 17.35 1.47 -10.80
N LYS A 60 18.31 2.14 -11.43
CA LYS A 60 18.56 2.01 -12.87
C LYS A 60 19.31 0.74 -13.29
N SER A 61 20.01 0.08 -12.35
CA SER A 61 20.84 -1.10 -12.62
C SER A 61 20.05 -2.41 -12.70
N VAL A 62 18.76 -2.38 -12.36
CA VAL A 62 17.85 -3.53 -12.35
C VAL A 62 16.62 -3.14 -13.14
N LYS A 63 16.11 -4.03 -13.99
CA LYS A 63 14.86 -3.77 -14.69
C LYS A 63 13.70 -4.03 -13.73
N CYS A 64 13.02 -2.98 -13.31
CA CYS A 64 11.92 -3.05 -12.34
C CYS A 64 10.56 -3.03 -13.04
N LEU A 65 9.69 -3.97 -12.68
CA LEU A 65 8.35 -4.15 -13.21
C LEU A 65 7.34 -4.10 -12.07
N TYR A 66 6.15 -3.57 -12.34
CA TYR A 66 5.10 -3.39 -11.34
C TYR A 66 3.78 -3.96 -11.88
N LEU A 67 3.14 -4.84 -11.11
CA LEU A 67 1.82 -5.39 -11.40
C LEU A 67 0.89 -5.23 -10.20
N ASP A 68 -0.25 -4.58 -10.39
CA ASP A 68 -1.31 -4.49 -9.37
C ASP A 68 -2.32 -5.64 -9.55
N LEU A 69 -2.51 -6.45 -8.50
CA LEU A 69 -3.44 -7.59 -8.50
C LEU A 69 -4.88 -7.21 -8.14
N TYR A 70 -5.15 -5.97 -7.71
CA TYR A 70 -6.46 -5.56 -7.20
C TYR A 70 -7.61 -5.80 -8.19
N ASN A 71 -7.39 -5.44 -9.46
CA ASN A 71 -8.41 -5.54 -10.51
C ASN A 71 -8.34 -6.84 -11.33
N ILE A 72 -7.51 -7.81 -10.91
CA ILE A 72 -7.38 -9.09 -11.59
C ILE A 72 -8.47 -10.04 -11.10
N LYS A 73 -9.20 -10.65 -12.05
CA LYS A 73 -10.42 -11.43 -11.73
C LYS A 73 -10.25 -12.94 -11.84
N SER A 74 -9.27 -13.42 -12.58
CA SER A 74 -9.05 -14.85 -12.84
C SER A 74 -7.59 -15.13 -13.17
N VAL A 75 -7.20 -16.41 -13.19
CA VAL A 75 -5.88 -16.86 -13.66
C VAL A 75 -5.62 -16.41 -15.09
N ASP A 76 -6.62 -16.49 -15.96
CA ASP A 76 -6.53 -16.02 -17.35
C ASP A 76 -6.20 -14.51 -17.43
N ASP A 77 -6.92 -13.68 -16.67
CA ASP A 77 -6.68 -12.24 -16.60
C ASP A 77 -5.29 -11.92 -15.98
N PHE A 78 -4.88 -12.68 -14.96
CA PHE A 78 -3.53 -12.59 -14.38
C PHE A 78 -2.46 -12.83 -15.44
N CYS A 79 -2.55 -13.95 -16.14
CA CYS A 79 -1.58 -14.34 -17.16
C CYS A 79 -1.54 -13.35 -18.32
N LYS A 80 -2.70 -12.87 -18.81
CA LYS A 80 -2.76 -11.85 -19.86
C LYS A 80 -2.06 -10.56 -19.44
N ARG A 81 -2.40 -10.01 -18.28
CA ARG A 81 -1.82 -8.76 -17.76
C ARG A 81 -0.34 -8.89 -17.44
N TYR A 82 0.06 -10.00 -16.81
CA TYR A 82 1.45 -10.25 -16.49
C TYR A 82 2.28 -10.43 -17.76
N ALA A 83 1.80 -11.22 -18.72
CA ALA A 83 2.50 -11.41 -20.00
C ALA A 83 2.61 -10.10 -20.80
N GLN A 84 1.57 -9.26 -20.81
CA GLN A 84 1.60 -7.94 -21.43
C GLN A 84 2.62 -7.01 -20.75
N LEU A 85 2.68 -7.02 -19.41
CA LEU A 85 3.68 -6.27 -18.65
C LEU A 85 5.11 -6.73 -19.02
N LEU A 86 5.35 -8.04 -19.05
CA LEU A 86 6.64 -8.60 -19.45
C LEU A 86 7.01 -8.18 -20.88
N ALA A 87 6.03 -8.19 -21.80
CA ALA A 87 6.23 -7.78 -23.17
C ALA A 87 6.68 -6.32 -23.29
N ASN A 88 5.94 -5.41 -22.65
CA ASN A 88 6.21 -3.98 -22.73
C ASN A 88 7.54 -3.59 -22.07
N GLU A 89 7.91 -4.27 -20.99
CA GLU A 89 9.05 -3.87 -20.16
C GLU A 89 10.36 -4.58 -20.53
N LEU A 90 10.31 -5.84 -20.93
CA LEU A 90 11.52 -6.65 -21.15
C LEU A 90 11.95 -6.77 -22.61
N PHE A 91 11.11 -6.34 -23.55
CA PHE A 91 11.41 -6.41 -24.98
C PHE A 91 11.55 -5.00 -25.54
N ASP A 92 12.66 -4.73 -26.24
CA ASP A 92 12.93 -3.43 -26.83
C ASP A 92 12.31 -3.35 -28.23
N TRP A 93 11.36 -2.43 -28.42
CA TRP A 93 10.70 -2.13 -29.70
C TRP A 93 11.65 -1.79 -30.85
N LYS A 94 12.90 -1.41 -30.55
CA LYS A 94 13.92 -1.10 -31.56
C LYS A 94 14.63 -2.34 -32.12
N ASP A 95 14.54 -3.49 -31.45
CA ASP A 95 14.89 -4.76 -32.08
C ASP A 95 13.91 -4.97 -33.25
N ASN A 96 14.41 -5.30 -34.44
CA ASN A 96 13.57 -5.60 -35.60
C ASN A 96 12.37 -6.46 -35.16
N ILE A 97 11.14 -6.02 -35.46
CA ILE A 97 9.88 -6.64 -35.01
C ILE A 97 9.87 -8.16 -35.25
N ARG A 98 10.59 -8.62 -36.28
CA ARG A 98 10.81 -10.04 -36.63
C ARG A 98 11.68 -10.80 -35.60
N ASN A 99 12.75 -10.19 -35.10
CA ASN A 99 13.60 -10.77 -34.04
C ASN A 99 12.90 -10.74 -32.68
N LEU A 100 12.07 -9.73 -32.43
CA LEU A 100 11.23 -9.67 -31.24
C LEU A 100 10.19 -10.78 -31.26
N SER A 101 9.44 -10.93 -32.35
CA SER A 101 8.44 -11.99 -32.48
C SER A 101 9.07 -13.37 -32.36
N GLU A 102 10.25 -13.62 -32.93
CA GLU A 102 10.97 -14.89 -32.75
C GLU A 102 11.41 -15.12 -31.30
N LYS A 103 12.02 -14.12 -30.62
CA LYS A 103 12.39 -14.21 -29.19
C LYS A 103 11.16 -14.43 -28.32
N PHE A 104 10.03 -13.81 -28.68
CA PHE A 104 8.78 -13.91 -27.96
C PHE A 104 8.14 -15.29 -28.18
N ILE A 105 7.94 -15.71 -29.43
CA ILE A 105 7.38 -17.02 -29.81
C ILE A 105 8.19 -18.18 -29.21
N GLN A 106 9.53 -18.09 -29.18
CA GLN A 106 10.38 -19.11 -28.57
C GLN A 106 10.18 -19.21 -27.04
N ASN A 107 9.96 -18.09 -26.35
CA ASN A 107 9.78 -18.06 -24.90
C ASN A 107 8.34 -18.38 -24.47
N PHE A 108 7.37 -18.15 -25.37
CA PHE A 108 5.93 -18.27 -25.19
C PHE A 108 5.31 -19.37 -26.07
N LYS A 109 6.00 -20.52 -26.23
CA LYS A 109 5.44 -21.67 -26.97
C LYS A 109 4.06 -22.04 -26.38
N GLY A 110 3.01 -21.92 -27.20
CA GLY A 110 1.59 -22.18 -26.82
C GLY A 110 0.72 -20.93 -26.66
N LEU A 111 1.30 -19.74 -26.53
CA LEU A 111 0.60 -18.50 -26.23
C LEU A 111 0.69 -17.60 -27.46
N LYS A 112 -0.26 -17.72 -28.41
CA LYS A 112 -0.23 -17.07 -29.73
C LYS A 112 -0.01 -15.54 -29.59
N PRO A 113 1.22 -15.02 -29.77
CA PRO A 113 1.46 -13.61 -29.60
C PRO A 113 1.07 -12.88 -30.88
N SER A 114 0.41 -11.74 -30.76
CA SER A 114 0.09 -10.85 -31.86
C SER A 114 0.64 -9.45 -31.62
N VAL A 115 1.00 -8.77 -32.71
CA VAL A 115 1.42 -7.36 -32.67
C VAL A 115 0.21 -6.53 -33.07
N VAL A 116 -0.16 -5.57 -32.23
CA VAL A 116 -1.22 -4.59 -32.48
C VAL A 116 -0.60 -3.21 -32.49
N PHE A 117 -0.94 -2.38 -33.47
CA PHE A 117 -0.46 -1.01 -33.54
C PHE A 117 -1.52 -0.07 -32.98
N ASP A 118 -1.10 0.91 -32.16
CA ASP A 118 -1.98 1.99 -31.74
C ASP A 118 -2.25 2.98 -32.89
N GLU A 119 -3.15 3.94 -32.67
CA GLU A 119 -3.52 4.98 -33.64
C GLU A 119 -2.33 5.86 -34.08
N ARG A 120 -1.21 5.83 -33.35
CA ARG A 120 0.02 6.57 -33.63
C ARG A 120 1.08 5.72 -34.32
N GLY A 121 0.75 4.47 -34.66
CA GLY A 121 1.68 3.52 -35.28
C GLY A 121 2.70 2.93 -34.30
N THR A 122 2.50 3.10 -32.98
CA THR A 122 3.35 2.47 -31.97
C THR A 122 2.99 0.99 -31.89
N PRO A 123 3.93 0.07 -32.17
CA PRO A 123 3.69 -1.34 -31.97
C PRO A 123 3.49 -1.64 -30.47
N SER A 124 2.50 -2.48 -30.18
CA SER A 124 2.18 -3.02 -28.86
C SER A 124 1.97 -4.54 -29.00
N PHE A 125 2.43 -5.32 -28.03
CA PHE A 125 2.37 -6.78 -28.08
C PHE A 125 1.14 -7.15 -27.29
N SER A 126 0.17 -7.78 -27.95
CA SER A 126 -0.96 -8.41 -27.29
C SER A 126 -0.76 -9.91 -27.33
N LEU A 127 -0.85 -10.58 -26.20
CA LEU A 127 -0.98 -12.03 -26.22
C LEU A 127 -2.45 -12.39 -26.36
N GLN A 128 -2.80 -12.96 -27.51
CA GLN A 128 -4.03 -13.73 -27.62
C GLN A 128 -3.76 -15.10 -27.02
N LEU A 129 -4.02 -15.19 -25.73
CA LEU A 129 -4.11 -16.49 -25.08
C LEU A 129 -5.40 -17.13 -25.58
N GLU A 130 -5.28 -18.24 -26.33
CA GLU A 130 -6.35 -19.24 -26.31
C GLU A 130 -6.57 -19.63 -24.85
N ALA A 131 -7.81 -19.97 -24.48
CA ALA A 131 -8.21 -20.16 -23.09
C ALA A 131 -7.11 -20.91 -22.29
N ILE A 132 -6.60 -20.26 -21.24
CA ILE A 132 -5.59 -20.87 -20.36
C ILE A 132 -6.28 -22.02 -19.64
N ASN A 133 -6.09 -23.23 -20.16
CA ASN A 133 -6.81 -24.40 -19.71
C ASN A 133 -5.95 -25.33 -18.85
N GLN A 134 -4.63 -25.07 -18.76
CA GLN A 134 -3.69 -25.95 -18.08
C GLN A 134 -2.68 -25.19 -17.20
N GLN A 135 -2.29 -25.81 -16.09
CA GLN A 135 -1.25 -25.32 -15.17
C GLN A 135 0.08 -25.01 -15.88
N THR A 136 0.45 -25.81 -16.87
CA THR A 136 1.68 -25.69 -17.66
C THR A 136 1.80 -24.34 -18.38
N ASP A 137 0.68 -23.75 -18.79
CA ASP A 137 0.66 -22.44 -19.43
C ASP A 137 1.01 -21.33 -18.43
N VAL A 138 0.45 -21.39 -17.22
CA VAL A 138 0.73 -20.42 -16.14
C VAL A 138 2.18 -20.51 -15.72
N GLU A 139 2.70 -21.71 -15.49
CA GLU A 139 4.11 -21.93 -15.14
C GLU A 139 5.05 -21.46 -16.26
N THR A 140 4.69 -21.67 -17.52
CA THR A 140 5.47 -21.16 -18.66
C THR A 140 5.59 -19.64 -18.60
N ILE A 141 4.48 -18.94 -18.33
CA ILE A 141 4.47 -17.48 -18.23
C ILE A 141 5.31 -17.01 -17.03
N LEU A 142 5.13 -17.63 -15.86
CA LEU A 142 5.87 -17.29 -14.66
C LEU A 142 7.39 -17.41 -14.84
N ASN A 143 7.85 -18.36 -15.67
CA ASN A 143 9.27 -18.62 -15.94
C ASN A 143 9.92 -17.70 -16.99
N ILE A 144 9.16 -16.86 -17.71
CA ILE A 144 9.72 -15.98 -18.77
C ILE A 144 10.81 -15.04 -18.24
N PRO A 145 10.63 -14.32 -17.12
CA PRO A 145 11.68 -13.42 -16.62
C PRO A 145 12.99 -14.17 -16.39
N HIS A 146 12.94 -15.40 -15.89
CA HIS A 146 14.13 -16.22 -15.63
C HIS A 146 14.87 -16.60 -16.91
N LYS A 147 14.14 -16.95 -17.97
CA LYS A 147 14.73 -17.21 -19.30
C LYS A 147 15.45 -15.96 -19.83
N ILE A 148 14.85 -14.78 -19.67
CA ILE A 148 15.43 -13.50 -20.10
C ILE A 148 16.68 -13.16 -19.29
N CYS A 149 16.61 -13.25 -17.95
CA CYS A 149 17.76 -13.04 -17.07
C CYS A 149 18.95 -13.94 -17.42
N LYS A 150 18.70 -15.24 -17.68
CA LYS A 150 19.75 -16.21 -18.06
C LYS A 150 20.43 -15.84 -19.38
N LYS A 151 19.68 -15.32 -20.35
CA LYS A 151 20.21 -14.98 -21.68
C LYS A 151 20.96 -13.65 -21.70
N ASN A 152 20.42 -12.65 -21.01
CA ASN A 152 20.90 -11.26 -21.13
C ASN A 152 21.78 -10.82 -19.96
N GLY A 153 21.86 -11.60 -18.87
CA GLY A 153 22.61 -11.25 -17.66
C GLY A 153 22.02 -10.09 -16.84
N GLN A 154 20.92 -9.49 -17.31
CA GLN A 154 20.23 -8.39 -16.65
C GLN A 154 19.49 -8.89 -15.40
N LYS A 155 19.57 -8.12 -14.31
CA LYS A 155 18.76 -8.37 -13.11
C LYS A 155 17.35 -7.82 -13.30
N ILE A 156 16.35 -8.53 -12.77
CA ILE A 156 14.95 -8.12 -12.80
C ILE A 156 14.39 -8.01 -11.37
N CYS A 157 13.52 -7.03 -11.13
CA CYS A 157 12.69 -6.95 -9.93
C CYS A 157 11.24 -6.84 -10.34
N ILE A 158 10.36 -7.65 -9.74
CA ILE A 158 8.92 -7.60 -10.02
C ILE A 158 8.17 -7.31 -8.72
N ALA A 159 7.48 -6.18 -8.66
CA ALA A 159 6.56 -5.86 -7.59
C ALA A 159 5.14 -6.33 -7.93
N PHE A 160 4.52 -7.06 -7.01
CA PHE A 160 3.11 -7.40 -7.02
C PHE A 160 2.39 -6.59 -5.94
N ASP A 161 1.57 -5.61 -6.33
CA ASP A 161 0.74 -4.84 -5.40
C ASP A 161 -0.59 -5.53 -5.10
N GLU A 162 -1.12 -5.26 -3.90
CA GLU A 162 -2.27 -5.93 -3.30
C GLU A 162 -2.18 -7.46 -3.40
N PHE A 163 -0.99 -8.02 -3.09
CA PHE A 163 -0.66 -9.43 -3.28
C PHE A 163 -1.61 -10.40 -2.57
N GLN A 164 -2.25 -9.96 -1.49
CA GLN A 164 -3.25 -10.80 -0.81
C GLN A 164 -4.46 -11.18 -1.68
N GLU A 165 -4.70 -10.47 -2.77
CA GLU A 165 -5.76 -10.78 -3.74
C GLU A 165 -5.47 -12.08 -4.51
N ILE A 166 -4.25 -12.62 -4.46
CA ILE A 166 -3.89 -13.88 -5.11
C ILE A 166 -4.85 -15.02 -4.76
N LYS A 167 -5.26 -15.12 -3.49
CA LYS A 167 -6.22 -16.15 -3.01
C LYS A 167 -7.62 -15.98 -3.61
N ARG A 168 -8.00 -14.75 -3.98
CA ARG A 168 -9.28 -14.44 -4.64
C ARG A 168 -9.22 -14.77 -6.13
N ILE A 169 -8.06 -14.56 -6.77
CA ILE A 169 -7.84 -14.87 -8.19
C ILE A 169 -7.92 -16.39 -8.39
N ASP A 170 -7.13 -17.14 -7.63
CA ASP A 170 -7.17 -18.61 -7.57
C ASP A 170 -6.36 -19.09 -6.34
N PRO A 171 -6.93 -19.94 -5.46
CA PRO A 171 -6.24 -20.40 -4.26
C PRO A 171 -4.93 -21.15 -4.51
N PHE A 172 -4.77 -21.80 -5.67
CA PHE A 172 -3.61 -22.63 -6.02
C PHE A 172 -2.54 -21.88 -6.83
N LEU A 173 -2.85 -20.68 -7.36
CA LEU A 173 -1.89 -19.85 -8.08
C LEU A 173 -0.61 -19.56 -7.27
N ILE A 174 -0.72 -19.44 -5.95
CA ILE A 174 0.44 -19.28 -5.08
C ILE A 174 1.41 -20.47 -5.12
N ASN A 175 0.89 -21.70 -5.30
CA ASN A 175 1.71 -22.90 -5.44
C ASN A 175 2.50 -22.88 -6.75
N TRP A 176 1.87 -22.46 -7.86
CA TRP A 176 2.55 -22.30 -9.14
C TRP A 176 3.63 -21.22 -9.08
N MET A 177 3.33 -20.08 -8.45
CA MET A 177 4.33 -19.04 -8.21
C MET A 177 5.50 -19.56 -7.38
N ARG A 178 5.25 -20.36 -6.33
CA ARG A 178 6.31 -20.91 -5.48
C ARG A 178 7.20 -21.85 -6.28
N SER A 179 6.59 -22.76 -7.03
CA SER A 179 7.25 -23.75 -7.87
C SER A 179 8.21 -23.09 -8.86
N ALA A 180 7.77 -22.00 -9.51
CA ALA A 180 8.60 -21.24 -10.44
C ALA A 180 9.68 -20.42 -9.71
N PHE A 181 9.27 -19.55 -8.79
CA PHE A 181 10.13 -18.48 -8.27
C PHE A 181 11.31 -18.98 -7.46
N GLN A 182 11.21 -20.15 -6.81
CA GLN A 182 12.32 -20.70 -6.03
C GLN A 182 13.57 -21.04 -6.85
N PHE A 183 13.42 -21.28 -8.16
CA PHE A 183 14.54 -21.59 -9.07
C PHE A 183 15.05 -20.37 -9.84
N HIS A 184 14.40 -19.22 -9.67
CA HIS A 184 14.76 -18.00 -10.38
C HIS A 184 16.02 -17.39 -9.79
N LYS A 185 16.98 -17.05 -10.67
CA LYS A 185 18.25 -16.41 -10.30
C LYS A 185 18.33 -15.02 -10.91
N ASN A 186 18.99 -14.09 -10.23
CA ASN A 186 19.06 -12.67 -10.63
C ASN A 186 17.69 -11.98 -10.72
N ILE A 187 16.70 -12.52 -10.02
CA ILE A 187 15.34 -11.98 -9.94
C ILE A 187 14.98 -11.77 -8.48
N SER A 188 14.40 -10.62 -8.18
CA SER A 188 13.79 -10.33 -6.87
C SER A 188 12.30 -10.06 -7.02
N TYR A 189 11.55 -10.38 -5.98
CA TYR A 189 10.12 -10.13 -5.89
C TYR A 189 9.80 -9.22 -4.72
N ILE A 190 8.92 -8.26 -4.95
CA ILE A 190 8.39 -7.39 -3.89
C ILE A 190 6.89 -7.62 -3.80
N PHE A 191 6.42 -8.18 -2.70
CA PHE A 191 4.99 -8.40 -2.47
C PHE A 191 4.43 -7.33 -1.55
N LEU A 192 3.58 -6.45 -2.07
CA LEU A 192 2.96 -5.38 -1.30
C LEU A 192 1.55 -5.81 -0.89
N GLY A 193 1.13 -5.46 0.33
CA GLY A 193 -0.24 -5.72 0.74
C GLY A 193 -0.73 -4.79 1.84
N SER A 194 -2.00 -4.39 1.74
CA SER A 194 -2.66 -3.55 2.73
C SER A 194 -3.31 -4.33 3.87
N LYS A 195 -3.79 -5.55 3.58
CA LYS A 195 -4.42 -6.45 4.57
C LYS A 195 -3.37 -7.27 5.30
N GLN A 196 -2.89 -6.74 6.42
CA GLN A 196 -1.75 -7.31 7.16
C GLN A 196 -1.99 -8.77 7.61
N SER A 197 -3.22 -9.10 8.03
CA SER A 197 -3.59 -10.45 8.47
C SER A 197 -3.44 -11.46 7.33
N LEU A 198 -3.91 -11.11 6.13
CA LEU A 198 -3.79 -11.96 4.95
C LEU A 198 -2.34 -12.09 4.49
N MET A 199 -1.58 -10.99 4.48
CA MET A 199 -0.13 -11.04 4.18
C MET A 199 0.61 -11.96 5.15
N LYS A 200 0.34 -11.87 6.46
CA LYS A 200 0.91 -12.79 7.46
C LYS A 200 0.50 -14.24 7.19
N SER A 201 -0.76 -14.50 6.83
CA SER A 201 -1.20 -15.87 6.47
C SER A 201 -0.49 -16.44 5.23
N ILE A 202 0.02 -15.57 4.34
CA ILE A 202 0.71 -15.97 3.13
C ILE A 202 2.20 -16.22 3.40
N PHE A 203 2.86 -15.36 4.16
CA PHE A 203 4.33 -15.39 4.31
C PHE A 203 4.82 -15.98 5.64
N SER A 204 3.96 -16.14 6.65
CA SER A 204 4.35 -16.53 8.02
C SER A 204 3.62 -17.76 8.55
N ASP A 205 2.68 -18.33 7.80
CA ASP A 205 2.04 -19.61 8.14
C ASP A 205 2.89 -20.77 7.59
N GLN A 206 3.25 -21.73 8.45
CA GLN A 206 4.07 -22.89 8.08
C GLN A 206 3.44 -23.76 7.00
N ASN A 207 2.11 -23.74 6.88
CA ASN A 207 1.38 -24.49 5.85
C ASN A 207 1.30 -23.74 4.51
N SER A 208 1.75 -22.48 4.45
CA SER A 208 1.72 -21.71 3.22
C SER A 208 2.88 -22.08 2.29
N PRO A 209 2.66 -22.22 0.97
CA PRO A 209 3.75 -22.37 0.00
C PRO A 209 4.77 -21.23 0.04
N PHE A 210 4.35 -20.04 0.49
CA PHE A 210 5.20 -18.85 0.63
C PHE A 210 5.74 -18.66 2.05
N TYR A 211 5.67 -19.67 2.92
CA TYR A 211 6.31 -19.63 4.22
C TYR A 211 7.80 -19.27 4.06
N GLU A 212 8.22 -18.22 4.76
CA GLU A 212 9.57 -17.63 4.69
C GLU A 212 10.05 -17.25 3.28
N PHE A 213 9.12 -17.05 2.33
CA PHE A 213 9.44 -16.58 0.99
C PHE A 213 9.69 -15.06 1.00
N GLY A 214 10.94 -14.71 1.27
CA GLY A 214 11.43 -13.34 1.23
C GLY A 214 11.42 -12.62 2.59
N MET A 215 12.18 -11.53 2.64
CA MET A 215 12.37 -10.73 3.86
C MET A 215 11.10 -9.98 4.25
N LYS A 216 10.81 -9.95 5.54
CA LYS A 216 9.69 -9.20 6.11
C LYS A 216 10.06 -7.73 6.27
N MET A 217 9.24 -6.84 5.71
CA MET A 217 9.34 -5.40 5.94
C MET A 217 7.98 -4.81 6.32
N GLN A 218 7.93 -4.09 7.44
CA GLN A 218 6.74 -3.35 7.86
C GLN A 218 6.98 -1.85 7.65
N LEU A 219 6.06 -1.15 6.98
CA LEU A 219 6.08 0.32 7.01
C LEU A 219 5.38 0.81 8.27
N ASN A 220 6.16 1.40 9.16
CA ASN A 220 5.68 2.04 10.37
C ASN A 220 5.19 3.48 10.08
N PRO A 221 4.47 4.13 11.01
CA PRO A 221 4.21 5.56 10.93
C PRO A 221 5.52 6.36 10.74
N ILE A 222 5.44 7.49 10.04
CA ILE A 222 6.60 8.38 9.87
C ILE A 222 6.82 9.11 11.20
N LYS A 223 8.08 9.33 11.57
CA LYS A 223 8.41 10.05 12.81
C LYS A 223 7.80 11.46 12.76
N GLN A 224 7.24 11.90 13.89
CA GLN A 224 6.57 13.20 13.97
C GLN A 224 7.49 14.35 13.57
N GLU A 225 8.75 14.33 13.99
CA GLU A 225 9.76 15.34 13.64
C GLU A 225 9.95 15.47 12.11
N GLU A 226 9.95 14.36 11.39
CA GLU A 226 10.15 14.35 9.93
C GLU A 226 8.92 14.90 9.20
N LEU A 227 7.73 14.60 9.71
CA LEU A 227 6.48 15.18 9.18
C LEU A 227 6.34 16.66 9.54
N ALA A 228 6.74 17.09 10.73
CA ALA A 228 6.76 18.49 11.12
C ALA A 228 7.65 19.31 10.18
N ASN A 229 8.87 18.81 9.92
CA ASN A 229 9.79 19.43 8.95
C ASN A 229 9.16 19.49 7.55
N PHE A 230 8.58 18.39 7.08
CA PHE A 230 7.91 18.35 5.78
C PHE A 230 6.75 19.37 5.68
N ILE A 231 5.90 19.46 6.70
CA ILE A 231 4.78 20.43 6.73
C ILE A 231 5.34 21.86 6.65
N ASN A 232 6.29 22.20 7.52
CA ASN A 232 6.89 23.53 7.58
C ASN A 232 7.55 23.94 6.25
N GLU A 233 8.29 23.03 5.62
CA GLU A 233 8.90 23.26 4.31
C GLU A 233 7.85 23.52 3.21
N ARG A 234 6.74 22.77 3.22
CA ARG A 234 5.67 22.93 2.24
C ARG A 234 4.96 24.27 2.39
N PHE A 235 4.64 24.70 3.61
CA PHE A 235 4.11 26.03 3.86
C PHE A 235 5.09 27.13 3.40
N LYS A 236 6.36 27.03 3.80
CA LYS A 236 7.41 27.98 3.44
C LYS A 236 7.59 28.09 1.93
N SER A 237 7.53 26.96 1.20
CA SER A 237 7.64 26.94 -0.26
C SER A 237 6.56 27.78 -0.96
N ARG A 238 5.42 28.00 -0.31
CA ARG A 238 4.30 28.81 -0.83
C ARG A 238 4.24 30.21 -0.22
N GLY A 239 5.26 30.60 0.53
CA GLY A 239 5.31 31.91 1.19
C GLY A 239 4.38 32.04 2.40
N LEU A 240 3.86 30.93 2.91
CA LEU A 240 3.03 30.89 4.12
C LEU A 240 3.85 30.42 5.32
N LYS A 241 3.39 30.78 6.52
CA LYS A 241 3.91 30.26 7.80
C LYS A 241 2.79 29.55 8.54
N VAL A 242 3.11 28.43 9.14
CA VAL A 242 2.22 27.68 10.04
C VAL A 242 2.78 27.73 11.45
N GLU A 243 1.90 27.94 12.44
CA GLU A 243 2.27 27.98 13.85
C GLU A 243 2.65 26.56 14.34
N PRO A 244 3.70 26.40 15.16
CA PRO A 244 4.12 25.10 15.68
C PRO A 244 3.00 24.32 16.37
N SER A 245 2.16 25.00 17.17
CA SER A 245 1.03 24.39 17.88
C SER A 245 -0.02 23.79 16.94
N VAL A 246 -0.17 24.31 15.72
CA VAL A 246 -1.07 23.76 14.70
C VAL A 246 -0.46 22.49 14.11
N VAL A 247 0.85 22.50 13.83
CA VAL A 247 1.59 21.32 13.35
C VAL A 247 1.54 20.20 14.38
N ASP A 248 1.81 20.52 15.65
CA ASP A 248 1.74 19.57 16.76
C ASP A 248 0.34 18.95 16.85
N LYS A 249 -0.73 19.75 16.70
CA LYS A 249 -2.09 19.23 16.72
C LYS A 249 -2.41 18.30 15.55
N ILE A 250 -1.92 18.60 14.34
CA ILE A 250 -2.04 17.70 13.19
C ILE A 250 -1.34 16.37 13.49
N LEU A 251 -0.13 16.40 14.03
CA LEU A 251 0.67 15.21 14.28
C LEU A 251 0.16 14.37 15.46
N GLU A 252 -0.38 15.02 16.50
CA GLU A 252 -1.06 14.38 17.63
C GLU A 252 -2.24 13.54 17.12
N ILE A 253 -3.08 14.09 16.25
CA ILE A 253 -4.27 13.38 15.75
C ILE A 253 -3.89 12.33 14.71
N THR A 254 -2.99 12.66 13.79
CA THR A 254 -2.66 11.78 12.66
C THR A 254 -1.67 10.67 13.02
N GLU A 255 -1.00 10.77 14.18
CA GLU A 255 -0.10 9.76 14.75
C GLU A 255 0.97 9.27 13.74
N GLY A 256 1.46 10.18 12.89
CA GLY A 256 2.48 9.87 11.88
C GLY A 256 1.96 9.20 10.60
N HIS A 257 0.63 9.15 10.40
CA HIS A 257 0.03 8.55 9.21
C HIS A 257 0.14 9.49 7.99
N PRO A 258 0.94 9.15 6.96
CA PRO A 258 1.32 10.10 5.90
C PRO A 258 0.15 10.71 5.13
N HIS A 259 -0.83 9.88 4.73
CA HIS A 259 -2.01 10.39 4.03
C HIS A 259 -2.84 11.38 4.85
N TYR A 260 -3.19 11.04 6.10
CA TYR A 260 -4.00 11.92 6.93
C TYR A 260 -3.23 13.17 7.34
N THR A 261 -1.92 13.07 7.60
CA THR A 261 -1.08 14.23 7.86
C THR A 261 -1.12 15.22 6.68
N GLN A 262 -0.98 14.75 5.43
CA GLN A 262 -1.10 15.63 4.26
C GLN A 262 -2.52 16.17 4.06
N PHE A 263 -3.54 15.36 4.29
CA PHE A 263 -4.93 15.80 4.19
C PHE A 263 -5.24 16.91 5.20
N PHE A 264 -4.81 16.75 6.46
CA PHE A 264 -5.03 17.74 7.52
C PHE A 264 -4.25 19.01 7.25
N ALA A 265 -2.98 18.88 6.85
CA ALA A 265 -2.15 20.01 6.45
C ALA A 265 -2.73 20.76 5.24
N SER A 266 -3.37 20.06 4.30
CA SER A 266 -4.09 20.66 3.18
C SER A 266 -5.26 21.53 3.63
N GLU A 267 -6.09 21.06 4.56
CA GLU A 267 -7.22 21.85 5.07
C GLU A 267 -6.74 23.08 5.86
N VAL A 268 -5.71 22.91 6.69
CA VAL A 268 -5.05 24.02 7.40
C VAL A 268 -4.44 25.02 6.43
N PHE A 269 -3.83 24.55 5.34
CA PHE A 269 -3.28 25.40 4.29
C PHE A 269 -4.35 26.31 3.68
N TYR A 270 -5.52 25.77 3.36
CA TYR A 270 -6.61 26.57 2.81
C TYR A 270 -7.09 27.66 3.78
N LEU A 271 -7.26 27.34 5.07
CA LEU A 271 -7.68 28.34 6.06
C LEU A 271 -6.65 29.47 6.20
N ILE A 272 -5.36 29.13 6.26
CA ILE A 272 -4.29 30.13 6.35
C ILE A 272 -4.23 30.98 5.08
N LEU A 273 -4.39 30.36 3.91
CA LEU A 273 -4.41 31.06 2.62
C LEU A 273 -5.57 32.06 2.53
N THR A 274 -6.72 31.76 3.14
CA THR A 274 -7.89 32.66 3.21
C THR A 274 -7.80 33.71 4.31
N GLY A 275 -6.69 33.75 5.08
CA GLY A 275 -6.44 34.80 6.08
C GLY A 275 -6.97 34.49 7.49
N GLU A 276 -7.31 33.24 7.78
CA GLU A 276 -7.76 32.84 9.12
C GLU A 276 -6.64 32.96 10.16
N ASN A 277 -6.98 33.43 11.36
CA ASN A 277 -6.01 33.65 12.43
C ASN A 277 -5.69 32.33 13.16
N GLN A 278 -4.47 31.84 12.99
CA GLN A 278 -3.97 30.61 13.62
C GLN A 278 -3.90 30.70 15.15
N LYS A 279 -3.84 31.90 15.71
CA LYS A 279 -3.80 32.14 17.17
C LYS A 279 -5.18 32.16 17.82
N ASP A 280 -6.25 32.07 17.03
CA ASP A 280 -7.59 31.90 17.56
C ASP A 280 -7.70 30.52 18.24
N VAL A 281 -8.24 30.51 19.46
CA VAL A 281 -8.49 29.30 20.26
C VAL A 281 -9.41 28.32 19.51
N GLN A 282 -10.27 28.80 18.60
CA GLN A 282 -11.16 27.98 17.79
C GLN A 282 -10.51 27.47 16.49
N PHE A 283 -9.33 27.95 16.10
CA PHE A 283 -8.71 27.59 14.81
C PHE A 283 -8.58 26.07 14.64
N ASN A 284 -8.08 25.38 15.69
CA ASN A 284 -7.93 23.93 15.66
C ASN A 284 -9.25 23.18 15.56
N LYS A 285 -10.27 23.64 16.28
CA LYS A 285 -11.62 23.05 16.20
C LYS A 285 -12.24 23.28 14.82
N LYS A 286 -11.98 24.43 14.19
CA LYS A 286 -12.56 24.81 12.90
C LYS A 286 -12.12 23.87 11.78
N TRP A 287 -10.82 23.66 11.58
CA TRP A 287 -10.36 22.73 10.52
C TRP A 287 -10.73 21.29 10.85
N LEU A 288 -10.66 20.89 12.12
CA LEU A 288 -10.98 19.51 12.51
C LEU A 288 -12.46 19.20 12.28
N ASN A 289 -13.36 20.09 12.70
CA ASN A 289 -14.80 19.94 12.46
C ASN A 289 -15.12 19.91 10.96
N LYS A 290 -14.43 20.72 10.14
CA LYS A 290 -14.60 20.67 8.69
C LYS A 290 -14.25 19.29 8.12
N ILE A 291 -13.15 18.69 8.59
CA ILE A 291 -12.72 17.35 8.17
C ILE A 291 -13.70 16.27 8.63
N ILE A 292 -14.14 16.34 9.89
CA ILE A 292 -15.08 15.38 10.48
C ILE A 292 -16.43 15.46 9.75
N ASN A 293 -17.00 16.66 9.63
CA ASN A 293 -18.30 16.88 9.00
C ASN A 293 -18.32 16.44 7.53
N GLY A 294 -17.20 16.58 6.82
CA GLY A 294 -17.08 16.11 5.44
C GLY A 294 -17.18 14.59 5.27
N GLN A 295 -17.11 13.80 6.35
CA GLN A 295 -17.20 12.34 6.33
C GLN A 295 -18.22 11.76 7.32
N SER A 296 -18.97 12.61 8.04
CA SER A 296 -19.90 12.18 9.09
C SER A 296 -20.92 11.14 8.63
N ASP A 297 -21.54 11.32 7.45
CA ASP A 297 -22.52 10.37 6.93
C ASP A 297 -21.91 8.98 6.68
N ILE A 298 -20.67 8.93 6.20
CA ILE A 298 -19.94 7.67 5.98
C ILE A 298 -19.65 7.00 7.32
N PHE A 299 -19.22 7.77 8.32
CA PHE A 299 -18.92 7.24 9.65
C PHE A 299 -20.16 6.77 10.40
N GLN A 300 -21.26 7.50 10.28
CA GLN A 300 -22.55 7.12 10.83
C GLN A 300 -23.01 5.78 10.24
N ASN A 301 -22.95 5.62 8.91
CA ASN A 301 -23.29 4.37 8.23
C ASN A 301 -22.40 3.19 8.70
N ILE A 302 -21.09 3.42 8.86
CA ILE A 302 -20.18 2.39 9.40
C ILE A 302 -20.59 2.02 10.83
N TYR A 303 -20.83 3.02 11.68
CA TYR A 303 -21.18 2.85 13.09
C TYR A 303 -22.52 2.14 13.28
N ASP A 304 -23.49 2.42 12.41
CA ASP A 304 -24.82 1.82 12.45
C ASP A 304 -24.80 0.31 12.17
N GLN A 305 -23.86 -0.16 11.36
CA GLN A 305 -23.64 -1.58 11.06
C GLN A 305 -22.87 -2.35 12.15
N LEU A 306 -22.50 -1.69 13.26
CA LEU A 306 -21.78 -2.32 14.37
C LEU A 306 -22.74 -2.79 15.46
N SER A 307 -22.41 -3.93 16.07
CA SER A 307 -23.10 -4.38 17.28
C SER A 307 -22.79 -3.46 18.47
N ASN A 308 -23.66 -3.45 19.49
CA ASN A 308 -23.44 -2.65 20.69
C ASN A 308 -22.07 -2.91 21.33
N ILE A 309 -21.64 -4.17 21.37
CA ILE A 309 -20.31 -4.53 21.89
C ILE A 309 -19.19 -3.90 21.05
N GLN A 310 -19.29 -3.95 19.72
CA GLN A 310 -18.29 -3.33 18.82
C GLN A 310 -18.24 -1.81 19.00
N ARG A 311 -19.40 -1.16 19.16
CA ARG A 311 -19.50 0.27 19.44
C ARG A 311 -18.82 0.64 20.76
N THR A 312 -19.13 -0.07 21.84
CA THR A 312 -18.47 0.12 23.14
C THR A 312 -16.96 0.00 23.02
N VAL A 313 -16.47 -1.05 22.35
CA VAL A 313 -15.02 -1.25 22.14
C VAL A 313 -14.40 -0.09 21.37
N LEU A 314 -15.02 0.39 20.29
CA LEU A 314 -14.48 1.52 19.52
C LEU A 314 -14.48 2.84 20.29
N LEU A 315 -15.55 3.13 21.05
CA LEU A 315 -15.61 4.31 21.91
C LEU A 315 -14.56 4.26 23.02
N THR A 316 -14.28 3.07 23.55
CA THR A 316 -13.16 2.89 24.49
C THR A 316 -11.83 3.17 23.80
N LEU A 317 -11.56 2.53 22.65
CA LEU A 317 -10.31 2.72 21.90
C LEU A 317 -10.10 4.18 21.46
N SER A 318 -11.16 4.95 21.20
CA SER A 318 -11.02 6.37 20.85
C SER A 318 -10.62 7.22 22.05
N ARG A 319 -10.93 6.80 23.28
CA ARG A 319 -10.73 7.57 24.52
C ARG A 319 -9.56 7.10 25.38
N LEU A 320 -8.99 5.93 25.09
CA LEU A 320 -7.83 5.41 25.81
C LEU A 320 -6.63 6.34 25.68
N SER A 321 -6.01 6.64 26.82
CA SER A 321 -4.70 7.27 26.89
C SER A 321 -3.58 6.26 26.62
N LEU A 322 -2.38 6.76 26.31
CA LEU A 322 -1.21 5.92 25.99
C LEU A 322 -0.81 4.95 27.12
N ASN A 323 -1.18 5.27 28.36
CA ASN A 323 -0.82 4.49 29.55
C ASN A 323 -1.93 3.51 29.99
N GLU A 324 -3.12 3.56 29.38
CA GLU A 324 -4.23 2.69 29.75
C GLU A 324 -4.24 1.41 28.89
N GLU A 325 -4.26 0.26 29.54
CA GLU A 325 -4.36 -1.03 28.86
C GLU A 325 -5.81 -1.48 28.71
N LEU A 326 -6.20 -1.84 27.48
CA LEU A 326 -7.57 -2.29 27.15
C LEU A 326 -8.07 -3.45 28.03
N TYR A 327 -7.18 -4.34 28.45
CA TYR A 327 -7.55 -5.54 29.22
C TYR A 327 -7.48 -5.35 30.74
N SER A 328 -7.02 -4.19 31.24
CA SER A 328 -6.94 -3.88 32.66
C SER A 328 -8.34 -3.91 33.32
N ALA A 329 -8.39 -4.29 34.60
CA ALA A 329 -9.64 -4.31 35.36
C ALA A 329 -10.27 -2.91 35.43
N GLU A 330 -9.43 -1.88 35.67
CA GLU A 330 -9.84 -0.48 35.71
C GLU A 330 -10.48 -0.02 34.40
N THR A 331 -9.86 -0.30 33.25
CA THR A 331 -10.42 0.07 31.94
C THR A 331 -11.73 -0.68 31.67
N LYS A 332 -11.79 -1.96 32.01
CA LYS A 332 -13.02 -2.76 31.81
C LYS A 332 -14.18 -2.22 32.62
N GLU A 333 -13.94 -1.83 33.86
CA GLU A 333 -14.95 -1.23 34.74
C GLU A 333 -15.35 0.17 34.24
N LYS A 334 -14.36 1.05 34.02
CA LYS A 334 -14.56 2.44 33.58
C LYS A 334 -15.41 2.55 32.31
N TYR A 335 -15.13 1.70 31.33
CA TYR A 335 -15.82 1.72 30.03
C TYR A 335 -16.89 0.63 29.87
N LYS A 336 -17.20 -0.13 30.93
CA LYS A 336 -18.17 -1.22 30.92
C LYS A 336 -17.93 -2.22 29.78
N LEU A 337 -16.67 -2.61 29.59
CA LEU A 337 -16.29 -3.57 28.56
C LEU A 337 -16.86 -4.96 28.88
N PRO A 338 -17.18 -5.76 27.85
CA PRO A 338 -17.65 -7.12 28.08
C PRO A 338 -16.53 -8.03 28.61
N VAL A 339 -16.89 -9.25 28.97
CA VAL A 339 -15.93 -10.30 29.30
C VAL A 339 -14.90 -10.52 28.18
N SER A 340 -13.70 -10.97 28.55
CA SER A 340 -12.54 -11.05 27.64
C SER A 340 -12.81 -11.84 26.35
N SER A 341 -13.62 -12.91 26.40
CA SER A 341 -13.98 -13.71 25.22
C SER A 341 -14.79 -12.89 24.22
N SER A 342 -15.84 -12.22 24.66
CA SER A 342 -16.67 -11.34 23.83
C SER A 342 -15.88 -10.12 23.31
N LEU A 343 -15.00 -9.55 24.13
CA LEU A 343 -14.08 -8.48 23.73
C LEU A 343 -13.17 -8.94 22.57
N ASN A 344 -12.56 -10.13 22.69
CA ASN A 344 -11.70 -10.69 21.66
C ASN A 344 -12.48 -10.94 20.36
N THR A 345 -13.69 -11.50 20.43
CA THR A 345 -14.55 -11.70 19.25
C THR A 345 -14.88 -10.38 18.56
N ALA A 346 -15.19 -9.33 19.34
CA ALA A 346 -15.45 -8.00 18.80
C ALA A 346 -14.21 -7.41 18.11
N LEU A 347 -13.04 -7.47 18.76
CA LEU A 347 -11.76 -7.00 18.19
C LEU A 347 -11.39 -7.76 16.92
N HIS A 348 -11.53 -9.09 16.89
CA HIS A 348 -11.28 -9.88 15.69
C HIS A 348 -12.21 -9.49 14.54
N SER A 349 -13.48 -9.24 14.84
CA SER A 349 -14.44 -8.76 13.84
C SER A 349 -14.07 -7.37 13.31
N LEU A 350 -13.71 -6.43 14.18
CA LEU A 350 -13.28 -5.07 13.82
C LEU A 350 -11.98 -5.08 13.00
N ILE A 351 -11.03 -5.97 13.31
CA ILE A 351 -9.81 -6.19 12.51
C ILE A 351 -10.16 -6.74 11.13
N LYS A 352 -11.07 -7.71 11.05
CA LYS A 352 -11.51 -8.27 9.77
C LYS A 352 -12.21 -7.23 8.88
N LYS A 353 -12.88 -6.26 9.50
CA LYS A 353 -13.50 -5.10 8.82
C LYS A 353 -12.50 -3.98 8.49
N ASP A 354 -11.20 -4.13 8.77
CA ASP A 354 -10.15 -3.12 8.63
C ASP A 354 -10.38 -1.81 9.45
N ILE A 355 -11.30 -1.82 10.43
CA ILE A 355 -11.62 -0.66 11.27
C ILE A 355 -10.57 -0.48 12.37
N VAL A 356 -10.05 -1.59 12.90
CA VAL A 356 -9.01 -1.63 13.94
C VAL A 356 -7.80 -2.39 13.42
N THR A 357 -6.60 -1.93 13.76
CA THR A 357 -5.34 -2.64 13.52
C THR A 357 -4.65 -2.97 14.84
N LYS A 358 -3.87 -4.05 14.85
CA LYS A 358 -3.09 -4.47 16.02
C LYS A 358 -1.61 -4.21 15.79
N HIS A 359 -1.01 -3.40 16.65
CA HIS A 359 0.42 -3.07 16.67
C HIS A 359 1.04 -3.59 17.95
N GLY A 360 1.76 -4.71 17.88
CA GLY A 360 2.25 -5.41 19.07
C GLY A 360 1.08 -5.83 19.97
N THR A 361 1.02 -5.27 21.17
CA THR A 361 -0.05 -5.50 22.16
C THR A 361 -1.21 -4.50 22.04
N GLN A 362 -1.03 -3.39 21.32
CA GLN A 362 -2.00 -2.30 21.24
C GLN A 362 -2.96 -2.45 20.06
N TYR A 363 -4.18 -1.96 20.25
CA TYR A 363 -5.23 -1.89 19.23
C TYR A 363 -5.50 -0.43 18.88
N ILE A 364 -5.47 -0.10 17.59
CA ILE A 364 -5.54 1.27 17.10
C ILE A 364 -6.64 1.36 16.04
N ILE A 365 -7.47 2.40 16.12
CA ILE A 365 -8.46 2.70 15.08
C ILE A 365 -7.72 3.15 13.81
N SER A 366 -7.93 2.44 12.70
CA SER A 366 -7.15 2.63 11.46
C SER A 366 -7.31 4.02 10.82
N ASN A 367 -8.45 4.67 11.03
CA ASN A 367 -8.77 5.98 10.48
C ASN A 367 -8.79 7.03 11.61
N PRO A 368 -7.80 7.93 11.69
CA PRO A 368 -7.76 9.00 12.68
C PRO A 368 -8.97 9.93 12.66
N VAL A 369 -9.55 10.18 11.48
CA VAL A 369 -10.77 11.01 11.39
C VAL A 369 -11.95 10.29 12.03
N PHE A 370 -12.07 8.98 11.81
CA PHE A 370 -13.11 8.18 12.45
C PHE A 370 -12.91 8.12 13.97
N LYS A 371 -11.67 8.04 14.44
CA LYS A 371 -11.32 8.14 15.86
C LYS A 371 -11.79 9.47 16.47
N GLU A 372 -11.57 10.60 15.80
CA GLU A 372 -12.04 11.91 16.26
C GLU A 372 -13.57 12.05 16.19
N TRP A 373 -14.22 11.54 15.14
CA TRP A 373 -15.68 11.50 15.07
C TRP A 373 -16.31 10.68 16.21
N LEU A 374 -15.72 9.53 16.57
CA LEU A 374 -16.16 8.73 17.71
C LEU A 374 -16.05 9.49 19.05
N ARG A 375 -15.19 10.50 19.16
CA ARG A 375 -15.08 11.34 20.36
C ARG A 375 -16.17 12.39 20.47
N THR A 376 -16.87 12.69 19.37
CA THR A 376 -17.97 13.67 19.35
C THR A 376 -19.31 13.08 19.75
N ILE A 377 -19.42 11.75 19.87
CA ILE A 377 -20.66 11.02 20.18
C ILE A 377 -20.70 10.38 21.57
#